data_AF-A0A5E7R159-F1
#
_entry.id   AF-A0A5E7R159-F1
#
_cell.length_a   1.000
_cell.length_b   1.000
_cell.length_c   1.000
_cell.angle_alpha   90.00
_cell.angle_beta   90.00
_cell.angle_gamma   90.00
#
_symmetry.space_group_name_H-M   'P 1'
#
loop_
_entity.id
_entity.type
_entity.pdbx_description
1 polymer ?
#
loop_
_entity_poly.entity_id
_entity_poly.type
_entity_poly.pdbx_seq_one_letter_code
_entity_poly.pdbx_strand_id
1 'polypeptide(L)'
;MKSFLLAAAKLATGLFFAGLALAISIALFSWATDSYRNSQAKQYESIKEWSADLSTNLGLQLQAKTKVVSGKLLLSVDVVGYPAYLSDPRLAERNQKAQLIIYFVDQDGFRVFSKPIELSEFSGIVGAKGEKIGLRTQLQEYVSIEDYKRFQHLQVEWTLETKVPPDLALDVKEDQSRLDHCAPNISQAERLKRLSRHGELRQTSSGSYSAGSRSVHFFHDGTLLNCQ
;
A
#
# COMPACT_ATOMS: atom_id res chain seq x y z
N MET A 1 48.82 26.82 59.56
CA MET A 1 48.46 26.89 58.12
C MET A 1 48.81 25.64 57.32
N LYS A 2 50.06 25.13 57.35
CA LYS A 2 50.45 23.94 56.55
C LYS A 2 49.61 22.67 56.82
N SER A 3 49.30 22.37 58.09
CA SER A 3 48.48 21.20 58.47
C SER A 3 47.04 21.28 57.96
N PHE A 4 46.44 22.48 58.00
CA PHE A 4 45.09 22.74 57.50
C PHE A 4 45.01 22.59 55.98
N LEU A 5 45.99 23.13 55.24
CA LEU A 5 46.07 22.96 53.78
C LEU A 5 46.25 21.48 53.39
N LEU A 6 47.03 20.72 54.16
CA LEU A 6 47.23 19.29 53.93
C LEU A 6 45.94 18.48 54.18
N ALA A 7 45.18 18.83 55.21
CA ALA A 7 43.88 18.20 55.49
C ALA A 7 42.83 18.55 54.42
N ALA A 8 42.78 19.82 54.01
CA ALA A 8 41.90 20.27 52.92
C ALA A 8 42.26 19.61 51.59
N ALA A 9 43.54 19.46 51.27
CA ALA A 9 44.00 18.77 50.07
C ALA A 9 43.64 17.28 50.09
N LYS A 10 43.73 16.59 51.24
CA LYS A 10 43.30 15.20 51.41
C LYS A 10 41.79 15.02 51.22
N LEU A 11 40.98 15.94 51.76
CA LEU A 11 39.53 15.93 51.56
C LEU A 11 39.17 16.20 50.09
N ALA A 12 39.81 17.20 49.47
CA ALA A 12 39.59 17.53 48.06
C ALA A 12 39.99 16.37 47.13
N THR A 13 41.13 15.72 47.37
CA THR A 13 41.53 14.52 46.60
C THR A 13 40.57 13.36 46.83
N GLY A 14 40.14 13.11 48.07
CA GLY A 14 39.13 12.07 48.36
C GLY A 14 37.80 12.31 47.62
N LEU A 15 37.30 13.55 47.64
CA LEU A 15 36.09 13.94 46.91
C LEU A 15 36.26 13.82 45.38
N PHE A 16 37.42 14.23 44.86
CA PHE A 16 37.73 14.09 43.44
C PHE A 16 37.74 12.62 43.00
N PHE A 17 38.42 11.74 43.75
CA PHE A 17 38.46 10.32 43.43
C PHE A 17 37.08 9.64 43.59
N ALA A 18 36.29 10.03 44.58
CA ALA A 18 34.92 9.55 44.72
C ALA A 18 34.04 9.99 43.53
N GLY A 19 34.15 11.25 43.11
CA GLY A 19 33.45 11.76 41.92
C GLY A 19 33.90 11.06 40.63
N LEU A 20 35.20 10.83 40.48
CA LEU A 20 35.76 10.10 39.35
C LEU A 20 35.27 8.64 39.32
N ALA A 21 35.28 7.96 40.47
CA ALA A 21 34.78 6.59 40.60
C ALA A 21 33.28 6.50 40.26
N LEU A 22 32.48 7.48 40.69
CA LEU A 22 31.06 7.56 40.34
C LEU A 22 30.87 7.77 38.83
N ALA A 23 31.61 8.71 38.22
CA ALA A 23 31.54 8.97 36.79
C ALA A 23 31.93 7.72 35.96
N ILE A 24 33.01 7.03 36.36
CA ILE A 24 33.43 5.76 35.74
C ILE A 24 32.33 4.70 35.87
N SER A 25 31.72 4.59 37.05
CA SER A 25 30.65 3.61 37.29
C SER A 25 29.43 3.86 36.41
N ILE A 26 29.01 5.13 36.26
CA ILE A 26 27.92 5.54 35.36
C ILE A 26 28.26 5.21 33.91
N ALA A 27 29.48 5.55 33.46
CA ALA A 27 29.92 5.28 32.10
C ALA A 27 29.95 3.77 31.78
N LEU A 28 30.49 2.96 32.70
CA LEU A 28 30.52 1.50 32.58
C LEU A 28 29.10 0.91 32.56
N PHE A 29 28.21 1.40 33.42
CA PHE A 29 26.82 0.94 33.45
C PHE A 29 26.07 1.27 32.16
N SER A 30 26.23 2.49 31.64
CA SER A 30 25.65 2.89 30.35
C SER A 30 26.17 2.01 29.22
N TRP A 31 27.49 1.84 29.12
CA TRP A 31 28.11 1.03 28.09
C TRP A 31 27.70 -0.45 28.17
N ALA A 32 27.64 -1.03 29.36
CA ALA A 32 27.19 -2.40 29.56
C ALA A 32 25.73 -2.58 29.14
N THR A 33 24.86 -1.62 29.47
CA THR A 33 23.44 -1.63 29.09
C THR A 33 23.28 -1.53 27.57
N ASP A 34 24.01 -0.62 26.93
CA ASP A 34 23.95 -0.43 25.47
C ASP A 34 24.52 -1.64 24.72
N SER A 35 25.63 -2.19 25.19
CA SER A 35 26.23 -3.41 24.64
C SER A 35 25.28 -4.60 24.74
N TYR A 36 24.63 -4.77 25.90
CA TYR A 36 23.63 -5.82 26.11
C TYR A 36 22.43 -5.67 25.18
N ARG A 37 21.89 -4.45 25.05
CA ARG A 37 20.79 -4.14 24.12
C ARG A 37 21.17 -4.43 22.67
N ASN A 38 22.36 -4.01 22.23
CA ASN A 38 22.85 -4.27 20.88
C ASN A 38 23.04 -5.77 20.61
N SER A 39 23.57 -6.52 21.57
CA SER A 39 23.69 -7.97 21.46
C SER A 39 22.32 -8.65 21.35
N GLN A 40 21.35 -8.23 22.16
CA GLN A 40 19.97 -8.72 22.06
C GLN A 40 19.28 -8.29 20.76
N ALA A 41 19.65 -7.16 20.15
CA ALA A 41 19.08 -6.68 18.90
C ALA A 41 19.46 -7.57 17.71
N LYS A 42 20.67 -8.15 17.70
CA LYS A 42 21.19 -8.93 16.57
C LYS A 42 20.29 -10.08 16.13
N GLN A 43 19.67 -10.79 17.08
CA GLN A 43 18.75 -11.87 16.75
C GLN A 43 17.48 -11.39 16.04
N TYR A 44 17.14 -10.10 16.17
CA TYR A 44 15.95 -9.49 15.55
C TYR A 44 16.26 -8.82 14.22
N GLU A 45 17.52 -8.84 13.78
CA GLU A 45 17.92 -8.48 12.41
C GLU A 45 17.49 -9.55 11.39
N SER A 46 17.20 -10.77 11.85
CA SER A 46 16.63 -11.82 11.01
C SER A 46 15.18 -11.51 10.63
N ILE A 47 14.80 -11.88 9.40
CA ILE A 47 13.46 -11.67 8.88
C ILE A 47 12.47 -12.58 9.61
N LYS A 48 11.43 -11.98 10.19
CA LYS A 48 10.21 -12.66 10.59
C LYS A 48 9.15 -12.48 9.52
N GLU A 49 8.39 -13.54 9.26
CA GLU A 49 7.31 -13.53 8.28
C GLU A 49 5.97 -13.69 8.98
N TRP A 50 4.98 -12.98 8.46
CA TRP A 50 3.64 -12.90 9.00
C TRP A 50 2.65 -13.01 7.85
N SER A 51 1.46 -13.54 8.13
CA SER A 51 0.40 -13.61 7.14
C SER A 51 -0.96 -13.38 7.78
N ALA A 52 -1.86 -12.80 6.99
CA ALA A 52 -3.27 -12.65 7.33
C ALA A 52 -4.09 -13.02 6.09
N ASP A 53 -5.00 -13.98 6.26
CA ASP A 53 -5.91 -14.38 5.20
C ASP A 53 -7.15 -13.46 5.21
N LEU A 54 -7.31 -12.69 4.14
CA LEU A 54 -8.43 -11.78 3.93
C LEU A 54 -9.29 -12.23 2.73
N SER A 55 -9.11 -13.47 2.27
CA SER A 55 -9.73 -13.99 1.05
C SER A 55 -11.26 -13.95 1.11
N THR A 56 -11.83 -14.22 2.29
CA THR A 56 -13.28 -14.27 2.48
C THR A 56 -13.94 -12.89 2.37
N ASN A 57 -13.29 -11.83 2.87
CA ASN A 57 -13.88 -10.50 2.96
C ASN A 57 -13.43 -9.56 1.83
N LEU A 58 -12.17 -9.70 1.40
CA LEU A 58 -11.50 -8.81 0.46
C LEU A 58 -11.03 -9.55 -0.80
N GLY A 59 -10.97 -10.88 -0.82
CA GLY A 59 -10.36 -11.61 -1.93
C GLY A 59 -8.84 -11.39 -2.02
N LEU A 60 -8.19 -11.12 -0.88
CA LEU A 60 -6.78 -10.79 -0.76
C LEU A 60 -6.08 -11.67 0.27
N GLN A 61 -4.78 -11.88 0.12
CA GLN A 61 -3.93 -12.45 1.16
C GLN A 61 -2.81 -11.47 1.47
N LEU A 62 -2.66 -11.08 2.74
CA LEU A 62 -1.59 -10.18 3.16
C LEU A 62 -0.42 -10.99 3.71
N GLN A 63 0.78 -10.66 3.24
CA GLN A 63 2.05 -11.20 3.72
C GLN A 63 2.91 -10.01 4.18
N ALA A 64 3.40 -10.08 5.41
CA ALA A 64 4.30 -9.06 5.95
C ALA A 64 5.64 -9.68 6.33
N LYS A 65 6.72 -8.94 6.11
CA LYS A 65 8.07 -9.30 6.55
C LYS A 65 8.61 -8.20 7.44
N THR A 66 9.11 -8.56 8.61
CA THR A 66 9.68 -7.61 9.55
C THR A 66 11.10 -7.97 9.94
N LYS A 67 11.94 -6.96 10.15
CA LYS A 67 13.18 -7.07 10.91
C LYS A 67 13.45 -5.77 11.65
N VAL A 68 14.18 -5.84 12.75
CA VAL A 68 14.59 -4.64 13.50
C VAL A 68 16.09 -4.47 13.36
N VAL A 69 16.50 -3.29 12.86
CA VAL A 69 17.91 -2.92 12.73
C VAL A 69 18.09 -1.56 13.38
N SER A 70 18.99 -1.47 14.36
CA SER A 70 19.31 -0.23 15.06
C SER A 70 18.07 0.53 15.59
N GLY A 71 17.12 -0.20 16.20
CA GLY A 71 15.90 0.39 16.78
C GLY A 71 14.84 0.83 15.76
N LYS A 72 15.00 0.44 14.49
CA LYS A 72 14.02 0.70 13.44
C LYS A 72 13.43 -0.60 12.92
N LEU A 73 12.11 -0.69 12.92
CA LEU A 73 11.35 -1.71 12.22
C LEU A 73 11.42 -1.45 10.73
N LEU A 74 11.92 -2.44 9.99
CA LEU A 74 11.78 -2.51 8.55
C LEU A 74 10.62 -3.46 8.26
N LEU A 75 9.57 -2.92 7.65
CA LEU A 75 8.33 -3.63 7.34
C LEU A 75 8.13 -3.66 5.82
N SER A 76 8.06 -4.85 5.24
CA SER A 76 7.61 -5.07 3.86
C SER A 76 6.23 -5.68 3.89
N VAL A 77 5.29 -5.15 3.11
CA VAL A 77 3.92 -5.67 3.03
C VAL A 77 3.63 -5.99 1.58
N ASP A 78 3.27 -7.25 1.34
CA ASP A 78 2.83 -7.78 0.06
C ASP A 78 1.36 -8.19 0.21
N VAL A 79 0.52 -7.66 -0.65
CA VAL A 79 -0.88 -8.05 -0.77
C VAL A 79 -0.99 -8.85 -2.06
N VAL A 80 -1.32 -10.12 -1.92
CA VAL A 80 -1.51 -11.07 -3.02
C VAL A 80 -2.98 -11.10 -3.39
N GLY A 81 -3.26 -11.00 -4.68
CA GLY A 81 -4.61 -10.86 -5.22
C GLY A 81 -4.89 -9.44 -5.69
N TYR A 82 -5.73 -9.32 -6.73
CA TYR A 82 -6.14 -8.04 -7.29
C TYR A 82 -7.62 -8.09 -7.68
N PRO A 83 -8.54 -8.06 -6.69
CA PRO A 83 -9.98 -8.17 -6.88
C PRO A 83 -10.55 -7.00 -7.68
N ALA A 84 -11.75 -7.20 -8.22
CA ALA A 84 -12.39 -6.28 -9.17
C ALA A 84 -12.49 -4.83 -8.66
N TYR A 85 -12.72 -4.61 -7.36
CA TYR A 85 -12.83 -3.27 -6.77
C TYR A 85 -11.50 -2.48 -6.74
N LEU A 86 -10.36 -3.14 -6.94
CA LEU A 86 -9.06 -2.49 -7.13
C LEU A 86 -8.74 -2.22 -8.60
N SER A 87 -9.44 -2.89 -9.53
CA SER A 87 -9.30 -2.69 -10.97
C SER A 87 -10.36 -1.75 -11.57
N ASP A 88 -11.53 -1.64 -10.95
CA ASP A 88 -12.58 -0.72 -11.36
C ASP A 88 -12.08 0.73 -11.18
N PRO A 89 -12.01 1.56 -12.24
CA PRO A 89 -11.42 2.90 -12.16
C PRO A 89 -12.08 3.80 -11.10
N ARG A 90 -13.40 3.69 -10.90
CA ARG A 90 -14.15 4.55 -9.99
C ARG A 90 -13.88 4.17 -8.55
N LEU A 91 -13.91 2.87 -8.26
CA LEU A 91 -13.59 2.37 -6.92
C LEU A 91 -12.10 2.49 -6.62
N ALA A 92 -11.23 2.27 -7.61
CA ALA A 92 -9.79 2.44 -7.45
C ALA A 92 -9.45 3.89 -7.09
N GLU A 93 -10.09 4.88 -7.71
CA GLU A 93 -9.91 6.30 -7.36
C GLU A 93 -10.36 6.60 -5.93
N ARG A 94 -11.56 6.15 -5.53
CA ARG A 94 -12.07 6.33 -4.16
C ARG A 94 -11.20 5.66 -3.12
N ASN A 95 -10.71 4.47 -3.44
CA ASN A 95 -9.88 3.67 -2.57
C ASN A 95 -8.42 4.18 -2.50
N GLN A 96 -7.99 5.20 -3.26
CA GLN A 96 -6.62 5.70 -3.17
C GLN A 96 -6.23 6.15 -1.75
N LYS A 97 -7.17 6.75 -1.02
CA LYS A 97 -6.99 7.19 0.38
C LYS A 97 -7.48 6.16 1.39
N ALA A 98 -8.06 5.06 0.93
CA ALA A 98 -8.44 3.97 1.80
C ALA A 98 -7.17 3.28 2.32
N GLN A 99 -7.28 2.69 3.51
CA GLN A 99 -6.15 2.21 4.28
C GLN A 99 -6.29 0.72 4.54
N LEU A 100 -5.15 0.04 4.52
CA LEU A 100 -4.94 -1.22 5.23
C LEU A 100 -4.21 -0.88 6.53
N ILE A 101 -4.84 -1.19 7.66
CA ILE A 101 -4.31 -0.90 8.99
C ILE A 101 -3.76 -2.19 9.56
N ILE A 102 -2.44 -2.24 9.67
CA ILE A 102 -1.72 -3.40 10.18
C ILE A 102 -1.54 -3.27 11.68
N TYR A 103 -1.96 -4.31 12.41
CA TYR A 103 -1.74 -4.45 13.83
C TYR A 103 -0.87 -5.65 14.13
N PHE A 104 0.18 -5.44 14.92
CA PHE A 104 0.84 -6.56 15.60
C PHE A 104 0.29 -6.63 17.03
N VAL A 105 -0.21 -7.80 17.38
CA VAL A 105 -0.79 -8.07 18.70
C VAL A 105 0.10 -9.01 19.50
N ASP A 106 0.08 -8.86 20.82
CA ASP A 106 0.77 -9.76 21.73
C ASP A 106 -0.04 -11.03 22.04
N GLN A 107 0.52 -11.86 22.91
CA GLN A 107 -0.05 -13.15 23.32
C GLN A 107 -1.42 -12.99 24.00
N ASP A 108 -1.64 -11.87 24.67
CA ASP A 108 -2.88 -11.57 25.38
C ASP A 108 -3.89 -10.85 24.47
N GLY A 109 -3.54 -10.61 23.20
CA GLY A 109 -4.38 -9.97 22.20
C GLY A 109 -4.35 -8.44 22.23
N PHE A 110 -3.46 -7.81 22.99
CA PHE A 110 -3.30 -6.36 22.99
C PHE A 110 -2.53 -5.89 21.75
N ARG A 111 -2.98 -4.78 21.16
CA ARG A 111 -2.29 -4.12 20.04
C ARG A 111 -0.99 -3.49 20.55
N VAL A 112 0.14 -3.99 20.08
CA VAL A 112 1.48 -3.50 20.43
C VAL A 112 1.97 -2.47 19.41
N PHE A 113 1.63 -2.67 18.15
CA PHE A 113 2.01 -1.78 17.05
C PHE A 113 0.85 -1.62 16.08
N SER A 114 0.72 -0.43 15.51
CA SER A 114 -0.32 -0.07 14.54
C SER A 114 0.29 0.78 13.44
N LYS A 115 0.08 0.37 12.17
CA LYS A 115 0.45 1.19 11.03
C LYS A 115 -0.69 1.23 10.01
N PRO A 116 -1.41 2.36 9.89
CA PRO A 116 -2.24 2.60 8.72
C PRO A 116 -1.34 2.83 7.51
N ILE A 117 -1.69 2.21 6.39
CA ILE A 117 -1.01 2.35 5.12
C ILE A 117 -2.06 2.66 4.08
N GLU A 118 -1.96 3.82 3.44
CA GLU A 118 -2.86 4.18 2.34
C GLU A 118 -2.58 3.32 1.11
N LEU A 119 -3.61 2.98 0.35
CA LEU A 119 -3.44 2.26 -0.91
C LEU A 119 -2.55 3.01 -1.91
N SER A 120 -2.54 4.34 -1.85
CA SER A 120 -1.64 5.21 -2.62
C SER A 120 -0.15 4.94 -2.35
N GLU A 121 0.20 4.41 -1.16
CA GLU A 121 1.57 4.07 -0.78
C GLU A 121 2.02 2.70 -1.32
N PHE A 122 1.11 1.94 -1.96
CA PHE A 122 1.43 0.67 -2.56
C PHE A 122 1.78 0.81 -4.05
N SER A 123 2.79 0.07 -4.45
CA SER A 123 3.12 -0.18 -5.85
C SER A 123 2.43 -1.47 -6.34
N GLY A 124 1.92 -1.46 -7.57
CA GLY A 124 1.35 -2.66 -8.19
C GLY A 124 2.42 -3.72 -8.49
N ILE A 125 2.14 -4.96 -8.11
CA ILE A 125 2.91 -6.12 -8.55
C ILE A 125 2.29 -6.60 -9.87
N VAL A 126 3.12 -6.75 -10.90
CA VAL A 126 2.69 -7.14 -12.24
C VAL A 126 3.13 -8.58 -12.53
N GLY A 127 2.21 -9.39 -13.02
CA GLY A 127 2.45 -10.76 -13.44
C GLY A 127 3.15 -10.85 -14.79
N ALA A 128 3.45 -12.08 -15.22
CA ALA A 128 4.17 -12.33 -16.46
C ALA A 128 3.41 -11.87 -17.73
N LYS A 129 2.09 -11.67 -17.66
CA LYS A 129 1.26 -11.23 -18.80
C LYS A 129 0.93 -9.73 -18.72
N GLY A 130 1.55 -8.97 -17.82
CA GLY A 130 1.30 -7.55 -17.65
C GLY A 130 0.08 -7.22 -16.78
N GLU A 131 -0.60 -8.23 -16.24
CA GLU A 131 -1.74 -8.08 -15.35
C GLU A 131 -1.29 -7.71 -13.92
N LYS A 132 -2.04 -6.87 -13.22
CA LYS A 132 -1.78 -6.62 -11.79
C LYS A 132 -2.22 -7.84 -10.99
N ILE A 133 -1.32 -8.38 -10.18
CA ILE A 133 -1.54 -9.59 -9.36
C ILE A 133 -1.48 -9.31 -7.86
N GLY A 134 -1.15 -8.07 -7.48
CA GLY A 134 -1.01 -7.69 -6.08
C GLY A 134 -0.50 -6.28 -5.90
N LEU A 135 -0.20 -5.96 -4.65
CA LEU A 135 0.32 -4.67 -4.22
C LEU A 135 1.51 -4.90 -3.28
N ARG A 136 2.50 -4.01 -3.30
CA ARG A 136 3.67 -4.04 -2.41
C ARG A 136 4.00 -2.67 -1.87
N THR A 137 4.39 -2.59 -0.62
CA THR A 137 5.02 -1.41 -0.04
C THR A 137 6.10 -1.79 0.97
N GLN A 138 7.00 -0.84 1.25
CA GLN A 138 8.06 -0.99 2.23
C GLN A 138 8.16 0.27 3.07
N LEU A 139 8.22 0.09 4.38
CA LEU A 139 8.13 1.16 5.35
C LEU A 139 9.21 0.97 6.42
N GLN A 140 9.61 2.08 7.03
CA GLN A 140 10.53 2.09 8.15
C GLN A 140 9.92 2.89 9.30
N GLU A 141 9.78 2.26 10.46
CA GLU A 141 9.16 2.86 11.64
C GLU A 141 10.05 2.68 12.87
N TYR A 142 9.94 3.57 13.83
CA TYR A 142 10.62 3.37 15.12
C TYR A 142 9.85 2.35 15.95
N VAL A 143 10.56 1.36 16.48
CA VAL A 143 10.00 0.39 17.43
C VAL A 143 11.04 0.04 18.47
N SER A 144 10.63 -0.07 19.73
CA SER A 144 11.52 -0.62 20.76
C SER A 144 11.73 -2.12 20.53
N ILE A 145 12.87 -2.64 20.96
CA ILE A 145 13.13 -4.09 20.90
C ILE A 145 12.15 -4.83 21.82
N GLU A 146 11.79 -4.20 22.94
CA GLU A 146 10.81 -4.68 23.91
C GLU A 146 9.42 -4.85 23.28
N ASP A 147 8.96 -3.90 22.47
CA ASP A 147 7.69 -4.01 21.76
C ASP A 147 7.77 -5.04 20.63
N TYR A 148 8.86 -5.06 19.85
CA TYR A 148 9.03 -6.04 18.77
C TYR A 148 9.05 -7.49 19.28
N LYS A 149 9.58 -7.73 20.48
CA LYS A 149 9.54 -9.03 21.15
C LYS A 149 8.12 -9.52 21.43
N ARG A 150 7.20 -8.59 21.64
CA ARG A 150 5.80 -8.88 21.96
C ARG A 150 4.96 -9.16 20.73
N PHE A 151 5.48 -9.00 19.51
CA PHE A 151 4.72 -9.34 18.30
C PHE A 151 4.48 -10.86 18.27
N GLN A 152 3.22 -11.27 18.29
CA GLN A 152 2.80 -12.69 18.24
C GLN A 152 1.88 -12.98 17.06
N HIS A 153 0.94 -12.08 16.77
CA HIS A 153 0.05 -12.23 15.63
C HIS A 153 -0.08 -10.94 14.82
N LEU A 154 -0.38 -11.13 13.55
CA LEU A 154 -0.72 -10.07 12.62
C LEU A 154 -2.24 -10.01 12.46
N GLN A 155 -2.80 -8.83 12.63
CA GLN A 155 -4.20 -8.52 12.35
C GLN A 155 -4.27 -7.37 11.35
N VAL A 156 -5.33 -7.36 10.55
CA VAL A 156 -5.52 -6.36 9.51
C VAL A 156 -6.95 -5.84 9.59
N GLU A 157 -7.08 -4.52 9.70
CA GLU A 157 -8.33 -3.79 9.51
C GLU A 157 -8.24 -2.98 8.21
N TRP A 158 -9.38 -2.56 7.67
CA TRP A 158 -9.40 -1.83 6.40
C TRP A 158 -10.53 -0.80 6.35
N THR A 159 -10.34 0.21 5.51
CA THR A 159 -11.37 1.20 5.16
C THR A 159 -11.78 1.13 3.68
N LEU A 160 -11.46 0.02 3.01
CA LEU A 160 -11.73 -0.22 1.60
C LEU A 160 -13.23 -0.27 1.29
N GLU A 161 -13.63 0.45 0.24
CA GLU A 161 -14.92 0.29 -0.42
C GLU A 161 -14.87 -0.92 -1.36
N THR A 162 -15.49 -2.03 -0.94
CA THR A 162 -15.51 -3.31 -1.69
C THR A 162 -16.81 -3.55 -2.46
N LYS A 163 -17.88 -2.82 -2.10
CA LYS A 163 -19.18 -2.92 -2.77
C LYS A 163 -19.25 -1.88 -3.87
N VAL A 164 -19.50 -2.32 -5.10
CA VAL A 164 -19.91 -1.43 -6.19
C VAL A 164 -21.26 -0.81 -5.78
N PRO A 165 -21.38 0.52 -5.64
CA PRO A 165 -22.65 1.14 -5.27
C PRO A 165 -23.75 0.78 -6.29
N PRO A 166 -24.93 0.32 -5.85
CA PRO A 166 -26.04 0.02 -6.76
C PRO A 166 -26.58 1.27 -7.48
N ASP A 167 -26.32 2.48 -6.96
CA ASP A 167 -26.61 3.77 -7.61
C ASP A 167 -25.73 4.07 -8.84
N LEU A 168 -24.85 3.13 -9.20
CA LEU A 168 -24.13 3.08 -10.46
C LEU A 168 -24.48 1.82 -11.25
N ALA A 169 -25.70 1.29 -11.09
CA ALA A 169 -26.39 0.67 -12.21
C ALA A 169 -26.43 1.75 -13.29
N LEU A 170 -25.43 1.71 -14.17
CA LEU A 170 -25.28 2.62 -15.28
C LEU A 170 -26.66 2.92 -15.85
N ASP A 171 -27.06 4.18 -15.88
CA ASP A 171 -27.94 4.61 -16.96
C ASP A 171 -27.08 4.56 -18.24
N VAL A 172 -26.71 3.34 -18.64
CA VAL A 172 -26.02 3.05 -19.91
C VAL A 172 -26.82 3.69 -21.03
N LYS A 173 -28.15 3.78 -20.86
CA LYS A 173 -29.04 4.40 -21.82
C LYS A 173 -28.78 5.88 -21.99
N GLU A 174 -28.42 6.66 -20.97
CA GLU A 174 -28.27 8.10 -21.13
C GLU A 174 -26.98 8.47 -21.90
N ASP A 175 -25.87 7.80 -21.60
CA ASP A 175 -24.59 8.06 -22.28
C ASP A 175 -24.50 7.37 -23.65
N GLN A 176 -25.04 6.14 -23.81
CA GLN A 176 -25.20 5.55 -25.15
C GLN A 176 -26.21 6.31 -26.00
N SER A 177 -27.29 6.86 -25.42
CA SER A 177 -28.24 7.71 -26.17
C SER A 177 -27.58 9.01 -26.64
N ARG A 178 -26.59 9.55 -25.93
CA ARG A 178 -25.83 10.74 -26.37
C ARG A 178 -24.83 10.41 -27.48
N LEU A 179 -24.16 9.26 -27.39
CA LEU A 179 -23.21 8.79 -28.40
C LEU A 179 -23.90 8.30 -29.69
N ASP A 180 -25.12 7.76 -29.57
CA ASP A 180 -25.90 7.21 -30.69
C ASP A 180 -26.74 8.26 -31.45
N HIS A 181 -26.14 9.41 -31.75
CA HIS A 181 -26.81 10.59 -32.30
C HIS A 181 -27.34 10.42 -33.74
N CYS A 182 -26.72 9.54 -34.54
CA CYS A 182 -27.17 9.28 -35.90
C CYS A 182 -28.04 8.04 -35.96
N ALA A 183 -29.36 8.16 -35.89
CA ALA A 183 -30.31 7.04 -35.89
C ALA A 183 -30.20 6.10 -34.68
N PRO A 184 -30.74 6.49 -33.51
CA PRO A 184 -30.58 5.75 -32.25
C PRO A 184 -31.11 4.29 -32.31
N ASN A 185 -30.54 3.41 -31.48
CA ASN A 185 -30.95 2.02 -31.23
C ASN A 185 -30.82 1.06 -32.43
N ILE A 186 -29.89 1.32 -33.35
CA ILE A 186 -29.60 0.40 -34.46
C ILE A 186 -28.20 -0.20 -34.32
N SER A 187 -28.06 -1.47 -34.66
CA SER A 187 -26.78 -2.17 -34.59
C SER A 187 -25.79 -1.62 -35.62
N GLN A 188 -24.49 -1.79 -35.34
CA GLN A 188 -23.41 -1.45 -36.29
C GLN A 188 -23.63 -2.06 -37.68
N ALA A 189 -24.04 -3.33 -37.74
CA ALA A 189 -24.32 -4.01 -39.02
C ALA A 189 -25.45 -3.33 -39.81
N GLU A 190 -26.53 -2.92 -39.14
CA GLU A 190 -27.64 -2.21 -39.77
C GLU A 190 -27.22 -0.79 -40.21
N ARG A 191 -26.33 -0.12 -39.46
CA ARG A 191 -25.73 1.17 -39.86
C ARG A 191 -24.93 1.04 -41.15
N LEU A 192 -24.05 0.06 -41.22
CA LEU A 192 -23.22 -0.18 -42.41
C LEU A 192 -24.08 -0.56 -43.63
N LYS A 193 -25.14 -1.35 -43.42
CA LYS A 193 -26.12 -1.68 -44.47
C LYS A 193 -26.88 -0.46 -44.99
N ARG A 194 -27.16 0.52 -44.13
CA ARG A 194 -27.77 1.79 -44.54
C ARG A 194 -26.77 2.69 -45.25
N LEU A 195 -25.54 2.76 -44.74
CA LEU A 195 -24.45 3.51 -45.36
C LEU A 195 -24.17 3.01 -46.78
N SER A 196 -24.19 1.69 -47.01
CA SER A 196 -23.98 1.09 -48.33
C SER A 196 -25.09 1.41 -49.35
N ARG A 197 -26.19 2.06 -48.96
CA ARG A 197 -27.17 2.60 -49.91
C ARG A 197 -26.67 3.85 -50.63
N HIS A 198 -25.65 4.52 -50.09
CA HIS A 198 -25.07 5.74 -50.64
C HIS A 198 -23.84 5.48 -51.53
N GLY A 199 -23.43 4.21 -51.67
CA GLY A 199 -22.32 3.80 -52.51
C GLY A 199 -21.68 2.50 -52.04
N GLU A 200 -20.60 2.11 -52.71
CA GLU A 200 -19.78 0.98 -52.28
C GLU A 200 -19.15 1.27 -50.91
N LEU A 201 -19.36 0.36 -49.95
CA LEU A 201 -18.84 0.50 -48.59
C LEU A 201 -17.33 0.26 -48.60
N ARG A 202 -16.56 1.25 -48.16
CA ARG A 202 -15.11 1.16 -48.01
C ARG A 202 -14.71 1.41 -46.57
N GLN A 203 -13.84 0.54 -46.05
CA GLN A 203 -13.20 0.79 -44.77
C GLN A 203 -11.98 1.67 -45.00
N THR A 204 -11.98 2.88 -44.44
CA THR A 204 -10.90 3.87 -44.63
C THR A 204 -9.84 3.77 -43.54
N SER A 205 -10.22 3.34 -42.33
CA SER A 205 -9.31 3.02 -41.23
C SER A 205 -9.98 2.08 -40.22
N SER A 206 -9.27 1.67 -39.17
CA SER A 206 -9.85 0.84 -38.10
C SER A 206 -11.08 1.52 -37.52
N GLY A 207 -12.24 0.87 -37.61
CA GLY A 207 -13.52 1.41 -37.13
C GLY A 207 -14.14 2.53 -37.99
N SER A 208 -13.58 2.88 -39.14
CA SER A 208 -14.09 3.97 -39.99
C SER A 208 -14.54 3.47 -41.37
N TYR A 209 -15.77 3.80 -41.75
CA TYR A 209 -16.40 3.34 -42.98
C TYR A 209 -16.99 4.51 -43.76
N SER A 210 -16.87 4.48 -45.08
CA SER A 210 -17.47 5.48 -45.98
C SER A 210 -18.18 4.84 -47.17
N ALA A 211 -19.19 5.55 -47.68
CA ALA A 211 -19.88 5.23 -48.92
C ALA A 211 -20.34 6.54 -49.58
N GLY A 212 -19.79 6.84 -50.76
CA GLY A 212 -20.03 8.12 -51.43
C GLY A 212 -19.50 9.30 -50.61
N SER A 213 -20.37 10.28 -50.32
CA SER A 213 -20.05 11.46 -49.50
C SER A 213 -20.36 11.28 -48.00
N ARG A 214 -20.75 10.07 -47.58
CA ARG A 214 -21.14 9.77 -46.20
C ARG A 214 -20.10 8.91 -45.50
N SER A 215 -19.94 9.10 -44.19
CA SER A 215 -19.05 8.27 -43.38
C SER A 215 -19.59 8.05 -41.97
N VAL A 216 -19.15 6.96 -41.35
CA VAL A 216 -19.40 6.64 -39.95
C VAL A 216 -18.12 6.13 -39.31
N HIS A 217 -17.91 6.53 -38.06
CA HIS A 217 -16.75 6.15 -37.27
C HIS A 217 -17.22 5.48 -35.99
N PHE A 218 -16.54 4.41 -35.58
CA PHE A 218 -16.84 3.63 -34.39
C PHE A 218 -15.62 3.56 -33.46
N PHE A 219 -15.87 3.47 -32.16
CA PHE A 219 -14.87 3.12 -31.14
C PHE A 219 -14.48 1.63 -31.23
N HIS A 220 -13.42 1.24 -30.51
CA HIS A 220 -12.96 -0.14 -30.45
C HIS A 220 -13.98 -1.11 -29.83
N ASP A 221 -14.91 -0.62 -29.01
CA ASP A 221 -16.01 -1.39 -28.42
C ASP A 221 -17.25 -1.49 -29.34
N GLY A 222 -17.19 -0.90 -30.55
CA GLY A 222 -18.26 -0.91 -31.55
C GLY A 222 -19.29 0.22 -31.40
N THR A 223 -19.14 1.12 -30.41
CA THR A 223 -20.04 2.27 -30.23
C THR A 223 -19.79 3.35 -31.28
N LEU A 224 -20.85 4.10 -31.66
CA LEU A 224 -20.74 5.17 -32.67
C LEU A 224 -19.93 6.35 -32.10
N LEU A 225 -18.86 6.72 -32.81
CA LEU A 225 -18.05 7.91 -32.52
C LEU A 225 -18.62 9.14 -33.24
N ASN A 226 -18.81 9.06 -34.55
CA ASN A 226 -19.40 10.14 -35.35
C ASN A 226 -20.04 9.61 -36.65
N CYS A 227 -20.77 10.49 -37.31
CA CYS A 227 -21.36 10.29 -38.63
C CYS A 227 -21.33 11.61 -39.43
N GLN A 228 -21.15 11.51 -40.76
CA GLN A 228 -21.22 12.63 -41.71
C GLN A 228 -22.04 12.21 -42.95
#